data_AF-A0A9E4BNT4-F1
#
_entry.id   AF-A0A9E4BNT4-F1
#
_cell.length_a   1.000
_cell.length_b   1.000
_cell.length_c   1.000
_cell.angle_alpha   90.00
_cell.angle_beta   90.00
_cell.angle_gamma   90.00
#
_symmetry.space_group_name_H-M   'P 1'
#
loop_
_entity.id
_entity.type
_entity.pdbx_description
1 polymer ?
#
loop_
_entity_poly.entity_id
_entity_poly.type
_entity_poly.pdbx_seq_one_letter_code
_entity_poly.pdbx_strand_id
1 'polypeptide(L)'
;MAPKLKYTLRHRDQSITDEVADFLSERELGFERSERLAGRSGRGWTVDFHIRAKFKSSLVQVLSTGNRAAAHRVSEHVLAAWHDLNHLAVGPEALTFVSLFDDTADVWADEDFRLVEPLSLVSRWSRPDEFVTVVSGSA
;
A
#
# COMPACT_ATOMS: atom_id res chain seq x y z
N MET A 1 21.11 -31.11 -22.20
CA MET A 1 20.77 -31.27 -20.76
C MET A 1 20.50 -29.86 -20.21
N ALA A 2 19.24 -29.47 -20.07
CA ALA A 2 18.85 -28.11 -19.68
C ALA A 2 18.83 -27.98 -18.14
N PRO A 3 19.29 -26.87 -17.54
CA PRO A 3 19.17 -26.67 -16.11
C PRO A 3 17.70 -26.36 -15.77
N LYS A 4 17.08 -27.19 -14.92
CA LYS A 4 15.80 -26.87 -14.30
C LYS A 4 16.03 -25.69 -13.34
N LEU A 5 15.39 -24.54 -13.61
CA LEU A 5 15.26 -23.48 -12.62
C LEU A 5 14.60 -24.07 -11.38
N LYS A 6 15.33 -24.10 -10.27
CA LYS A 6 14.75 -24.33 -8.96
C LYS A 6 14.11 -23.01 -8.54
N TYR A 7 12.80 -22.90 -8.69
CA TYR A 7 12.02 -21.89 -8.00
C TYR A 7 12.12 -22.20 -6.50
N THR A 8 13.01 -21.53 -5.80
CA THR A 8 13.02 -21.55 -4.34
C THR A 8 11.85 -20.69 -3.89
N LEU A 9 10.69 -21.32 -3.67
CA LEU A 9 9.58 -20.68 -2.97
C LEU A 9 10.10 -20.36 -1.56
N ARG A 10 10.49 -19.10 -1.34
CA ARG A 10 10.88 -18.62 -0.02
C ARG A 10 9.59 -18.63 0.81
N HIS A 11 9.48 -19.55 1.76
CA HIS A 11 8.44 -19.46 2.79
C HIS A 11 8.69 -18.16 3.56
N ARG A 12 7.89 -17.14 3.29
CA ARG A 12 7.77 -15.96 4.14
C ARG A 12 6.79 -16.36 5.25
N ASP A 13 7.30 -16.59 6.45
CA ASP A 13 6.43 -16.81 7.62
C ASP A 13 5.82 -15.49 8.12
N GLN A 14 6.31 -14.36 7.61
CA GLN A 14 5.88 -13.00 7.90
C GLN A 14 5.00 -12.44 6.76
N SER A 15 3.94 -11.70 7.10
CA SER A 15 3.10 -11.03 6.10
C SER A 15 3.83 -9.82 5.50
N ILE A 16 3.50 -9.41 4.27
CA ILE A 16 4.06 -8.19 3.68
C ILE A 16 3.77 -6.97 4.56
N THR A 17 2.57 -6.91 5.14
CA THR A 17 2.22 -5.82 6.05
C THR A 17 3.15 -5.79 7.27
N ASP A 18 3.57 -6.93 7.80
CA ASP A 18 4.56 -6.96 8.89
C ASP A 18 5.96 -6.56 8.42
N GLU A 19 6.39 -7.00 7.23
CA GLU A 19 7.68 -6.56 6.64
C GLU A 19 7.72 -5.04 6.43
N VAL A 20 6.60 -4.44 5.98
CA VAL A 20 6.47 -2.99 5.82
C VAL A 20 6.56 -2.29 7.18
N ALA A 21 5.92 -2.83 8.22
CA ALA A 21 5.97 -2.25 9.57
C ALA A 21 7.41 -2.26 10.14
N ASP A 22 8.13 -3.36 9.97
CA ASP A 22 9.52 -3.48 10.39
C ASP A 22 10.40 -2.47 9.64
N PHE A 23 10.25 -2.39 8.32
CA PHE A 23 10.98 -1.44 7.49
C PHE A 23 10.70 0.03 7.85
N LEU A 24 9.44 0.39 8.11
CA LEU A 24 9.10 1.75 8.57
C LEU A 24 9.74 2.06 9.93
N SER A 25 9.80 1.07 10.83
CA SER A 25 10.44 1.19 12.14
C SER A 25 11.96 1.35 12.01
N GLU A 26 12.61 0.58 11.14
CA GLU A 26 14.04 0.71 10.82
C GLU A 26 14.40 2.08 10.23
N ARG A 27 13.46 2.72 9.53
CA ARG A 27 13.59 4.07 8.97
C ARG A 27 13.18 5.18 9.95
N GLU A 28 12.85 4.82 11.18
CA GLU A 28 12.42 5.75 12.24
C GLU A 28 11.20 6.59 11.84
N LEU A 29 10.32 6.04 10.99
CA LEU A 29 9.07 6.68 10.61
C LEU A 29 7.98 6.36 11.62
N GLY A 30 7.28 7.38 12.12
CA GLY A 30 6.12 7.19 12.99
C GLY A 30 4.90 6.71 12.20
N PHE A 31 4.27 5.62 12.64
CA PHE A 31 3.05 5.10 12.03
C PHE A 31 2.08 4.47 13.04
N GLU A 32 0.79 4.51 12.71
CA GLU A 32 -0.26 3.71 13.34
C GLU A 32 -0.64 2.55 12.42
N ARG A 33 -0.92 1.37 12.99
CA ARG A 33 -1.43 0.22 12.23
C ARG A 33 -2.94 0.12 12.34
N SER A 34 -3.59 -0.34 11.29
CA SER A 34 -5.01 -0.74 11.31
C SER A 34 -5.96 0.37 11.78
N GLU A 35 -5.66 1.64 11.47
CA GLU A 35 -6.51 2.76 11.84
C GLU A 35 -7.85 2.68 11.11
N ARG A 36 -8.94 2.83 11.86
CA ARG A 36 -10.29 2.84 11.31
C ARG A 36 -10.79 4.27 11.10
N LEU A 37 -11.04 4.63 9.85
CA LEU A 37 -11.47 5.96 9.42
C LEU A 37 -12.91 5.92 8.91
N ALA A 38 -13.66 7.00 9.16
CA ALA A 38 -15.01 7.16 8.61
C ALA A 38 -14.94 7.67 7.17
N GLY A 39 -15.58 6.95 6.25
CA GLY A 39 -15.82 7.40 4.88
C GLY A 39 -16.98 8.39 4.79
N ARG A 40 -17.07 9.13 3.67
CA ARG A 40 -18.19 10.05 3.42
C ARG A 40 -19.54 9.35 3.39
N SER A 41 -19.56 8.05 3.06
CA SER A 41 -20.76 7.21 3.08
C SER A 41 -21.24 6.84 4.48
N GLY A 42 -20.45 7.15 5.53
CA GLY A 42 -20.66 6.66 6.89
C GLY A 42 -20.08 5.26 7.14
N ARG A 43 -19.58 4.57 6.11
CA ARG A 43 -18.87 3.29 6.25
C ARG A 43 -17.51 3.51 6.91
N GLY A 44 -17.13 2.62 7.82
CA GLY A 44 -15.77 2.58 8.37
C GLY A 44 -14.82 1.79 7.45
N TRP A 45 -13.64 2.35 7.19
CA TRP A 45 -12.56 1.72 6.44
C TRP A 45 -11.34 1.58 7.32
N THR A 46 -10.66 0.43 7.25
CA THR A 46 -9.40 0.20 7.97
C THR A 46 -8.26 0.31 6.98
N VAL A 47 -7.30 1.20 7.25
CA VAL A 47 -6.04 1.31 6.50
C VAL A 47 -4.95 0.51 7.19
N ASP A 48 -4.01 -0.03 6.42
CA ASP A 48 -2.90 -0.79 7.00
C ASP A 48 -1.99 0.12 7.81
N PHE A 49 -1.70 1.31 7.28
CA PHE A 49 -0.89 2.31 7.95
C PHE A 49 -1.43 3.72 7.83
N HIS A 50 -1.30 4.48 8.92
CA HIS A 50 -1.26 5.93 8.89
C HIS A 50 0.14 6.38 9.28
N ILE A 51 0.91 6.85 8.30
CA ILE A 51 2.29 7.31 8.49
C ILE A 51 2.27 8.82 8.71
N ARG A 52 2.89 9.27 9.80
CA ARG A 52 2.97 10.69 10.17
C ARG A 52 4.42 11.15 10.02
N ALA A 53 4.74 11.68 8.84
CA ALA A 53 6.03 12.31 8.58
C ALA A 53 5.97 13.81 8.91
N LYS A 54 7.16 14.43 9.05
CA LYS A 54 7.29 15.83 9.46
C LYS A 54 6.51 16.82 8.58
N PHE A 55 6.41 16.55 7.28
CA PHE A 55 5.83 17.47 6.29
C PHE A 55 4.53 16.98 5.68
N LYS A 56 4.16 15.71 5.91
CA LYS A 56 2.93 15.13 5.38
C LYS A 56 2.49 13.90 6.17
N SER A 57 1.20 13.65 6.15
CA SER A 57 0.60 12.41 6.63
C SER A 57 0.10 11.59 5.46
N SER A 58 0.32 10.28 5.51
CA SER A 58 -0.05 9.36 4.44
C SER A 58 -0.90 8.20 4.99
N LEU A 59 -1.95 7.83 4.28
CA LEU A 59 -2.69 6.59 4.49
C LEU A 59 -2.23 5.57 3.46
N VAL A 60 -1.89 4.36 3.93
CA VAL A 60 -1.35 3.29 3.10
C VAL A 60 -2.26 2.08 3.15
N GLN A 61 -2.59 1.53 1.98
CA GLN A 61 -3.11 0.18 1.81
C GLN A 61 -2.02 -0.69 1.20
N VAL A 62 -1.75 -1.84 1.81
CA VAL A 62 -0.83 -2.87 1.31
C VAL A 62 -1.62 -3.87 0.49
N LEU A 63 -1.42 -3.83 -0.82
CA LEU A 63 -2.01 -4.78 -1.76
C LEU A 63 -1.07 -5.98 -1.87
N SER A 64 -1.34 -7.03 -1.10
CA SER A 64 -0.62 -8.31 -1.20
C SER A 64 -1.61 -9.46 -1.36
N THR A 65 -1.37 -10.28 -2.39
CA THR A 65 -2.13 -11.52 -2.66
C THR A 65 -1.26 -12.48 -3.45
N GLY A 66 -1.32 -13.77 -3.15
CA GLY A 66 -0.71 -14.82 -3.97
C GLY A 66 -1.59 -15.29 -5.12
N ASN A 67 -2.78 -14.70 -5.30
CA ASN A 67 -3.80 -15.18 -6.21
C ASN A 67 -4.18 -14.12 -7.26
N ARG A 68 -3.90 -14.43 -8.53
CA ARG A 68 -4.27 -13.60 -9.69
C ARG A 68 -5.77 -13.32 -9.79
N ALA A 69 -6.63 -14.26 -9.42
CA ALA A 69 -8.09 -14.05 -9.41
C ALA A 69 -8.58 -13.14 -8.25
N ALA A 70 -7.70 -12.84 -7.28
CA ALA A 70 -7.99 -11.91 -6.20
C ALA A 70 -7.37 -10.52 -6.44
N ALA A 71 -6.29 -10.41 -7.22
CA ALA A 71 -5.57 -9.15 -7.49
C ALA A 71 -6.50 -8.00 -7.89
N HIS A 72 -7.37 -8.25 -8.87
CA HIS A 72 -8.32 -7.24 -9.32
C HIS A 72 -9.30 -6.81 -8.22
N ARG A 73 -9.90 -7.78 -7.50
CA ARG A 73 -10.84 -7.51 -6.41
C ARG A 73 -10.22 -6.75 -5.25
N VAL A 74 -8.95 -7.02 -4.93
CA VAL A 74 -8.21 -6.26 -3.92
C VAL A 74 -8.04 -4.81 -4.37
N SER A 75 -7.67 -4.60 -5.63
CA SER A 75 -7.52 -3.25 -6.22
C SER A 75 -8.84 -2.49 -6.25
N GLU A 76 -9.95 -3.13 -6.63
CA GLU A 76 -11.30 -2.56 -6.56
C GLU A 76 -11.72 -2.19 -5.14
N HIS A 77 -11.40 -3.04 -4.16
CA HIS A 77 -11.69 -2.79 -2.75
C HIS A 77 -10.94 -1.54 -2.25
N VAL A 78 -9.66 -1.44 -2.58
CA VAL A 78 -8.83 -0.28 -2.23
C VAL A 78 -9.31 0.98 -2.94
N LEU A 79 -9.67 0.90 -4.23
CA LEU A 79 -10.27 2.01 -4.95
C LEU A 79 -11.54 2.52 -4.27
N ALA A 80 -12.43 1.61 -3.85
CA ALA A 80 -13.65 1.97 -3.14
C ALA A 80 -13.36 2.66 -1.80
N ALA A 81 -12.34 2.18 -1.06
CA ALA A 81 -11.88 2.81 0.17
C ALA A 81 -11.38 4.24 -0.08
N TRP A 82 -10.48 4.43 -1.05
CA TRP A 82 -9.95 5.74 -1.43
C TRP A 82 -11.01 6.70 -1.91
N HIS A 83 -11.96 6.24 -2.72
CA HIS A 83 -13.08 7.07 -3.15
C HIS A 83 -13.91 7.58 -1.96
N ASP A 84 -14.23 6.71 -1.00
CA ASP A 84 -15.04 7.08 0.16
C ASP A 84 -14.27 8.02 1.11
N LEU A 85 -12.97 7.77 1.29
CA LEU A 85 -12.06 8.53 2.13
C LEU A 85 -11.56 9.83 1.49
N ASN A 86 -11.74 10.09 0.18
CA ASN A 86 -11.07 11.23 -0.50
C ASN A 86 -11.41 12.63 0.04
N HIS A 87 -12.39 12.75 0.93
CA HIS A 87 -12.69 13.99 1.64
C HIS A 87 -11.58 14.36 2.64
N LEU A 88 -10.77 13.38 3.07
CA LEU A 88 -9.60 13.56 3.92
C LEU A 88 -8.36 14.03 3.14
N ALA A 89 -8.41 14.02 1.81
CA ALA A 89 -7.32 14.46 0.93
C ALA A 89 -7.43 15.95 0.54
N VAL A 90 -8.30 16.72 1.22
CA VAL A 90 -8.56 18.14 0.92
C VAL A 90 -8.34 18.98 2.17
N GLY A 91 -7.62 20.10 2.02
CA GLY A 91 -7.42 21.09 3.08
C GLY A 91 -5.97 21.18 3.59
N PRO A 92 -5.71 21.99 4.63
CA PRO A 92 -4.36 22.25 5.15
C PRO A 92 -3.65 21.00 5.71
N GLU A 93 -4.41 19.99 6.13
CA GLU A 93 -3.92 18.72 6.68
C GLU A 93 -4.28 17.54 5.76
N ALA A 94 -4.36 17.80 4.45
CA ALA A 94 -4.72 16.80 3.46
C ALA A 94 -3.82 15.56 3.55
N LEU A 95 -4.45 14.40 3.70
CA LEU A 95 -3.77 13.11 3.72
C LEU A 95 -3.41 12.66 2.30
N THR A 96 -2.20 12.15 2.13
CA THR A 96 -1.78 11.49 0.89
C THR A 96 -2.22 10.03 0.92
N PHE A 97 -2.87 9.55 -0.13
CA PHE A 97 -3.21 8.12 -0.23
C PHE A 97 -2.14 7.38 -1.01
N VAL A 98 -1.73 6.22 -0.52
CA VAL A 98 -0.70 5.39 -1.12
C VAL A 98 -1.20 3.96 -1.23
N SER A 99 -1.17 3.44 -2.45
CA SER A 99 -1.43 2.02 -2.75
C SER A 99 -0.08 1.33 -2.92
N LEU A 100 0.35 0.57 -1.90
CA LEU A 100 1.63 -0.15 -1.89
C LEU A 100 1.39 -1.59 -2.37
N PHE A 101 1.85 -1.90 -3.59
CA PHE A 101 1.72 -3.24 -4.15
C PHE A 101 2.90 -4.11 -3.75
N ASP A 102 2.61 -5.32 -3.26
CA ASP A 102 3.56 -6.43 -3.24
C ASP A 102 3.77 -6.96 -4.66
N ASP A 103 4.56 -6.21 -5.45
CA ASP A 103 4.92 -6.57 -6.81
C ASP A 103 6.01 -7.65 -6.89
N THR A 104 6.39 -8.25 -5.75
CA THR A 104 7.25 -9.43 -5.74
C THR A 104 6.50 -10.70 -6.16
N ALA A 105 5.17 -10.66 -6.14
CA ALA A 105 4.28 -11.68 -6.69
C ALA A 105 3.85 -11.32 -8.13
N ASP A 106 4.02 -12.25 -9.07
CA ASP A 106 3.60 -12.11 -10.48
C ASP A 106 2.08 -12.36 -10.67
N VAL A 107 1.27 -11.58 -9.96
CA VAL A 107 -0.20 -11.69 -9.95
C VAL A 107 -0.92 -10.45 -10.45
N TRP A 108 -0.22 -9.31 -10.51
CA TRP A 108 -0.79 -8.00 -10.82
C TRP A 108 -0.73 -7.72 -12.32
N ALA A 109 -1.85 -7.25 -12.88
CA ALA A 109 -1.87 -6.71 -14.23
C ALA A 109 -1.68 -5.19 -14.21
N ASP A 110 -1.24 -4.59 -15.33
CA ASP A 110 -1.12 -3.14 -15.47
C ASP A 110 -2.44 -2.39 -15.20
N GLU A 111 -3.57 -3.06 -15.41
CA GLU A 111 -4.90 -2.52 -15.10
C GLU A 111 -5.12 -2.33 -13.60
N ASP A 112 -4.56 -3.19 -12.75
CA ASP A 112 -4.71 -3.11 -11.30
C ASP A 112 -4.01 -1.86 -10.72
N PHE A 113 -2.81 -1.55 -11.23
CA PHE A 113 -2.10 -0.32 -10.87
C PHE A 113 -2.85 0.94 -11.36
N ARG A 114 -3.29 0.92 -12.62
CA ARG A 114 -4.04 2.05 -13.23
C ARG A 114 -5.39 2.30 -12.56
N LEU A 115 -5.99 1.27 -11.96
CA LEU A 115 -7.29 1.38 -11.30
C LEU A 115 -7.24 2.32 -10.09
N VAL A 116 -6.16 2.30 -9.31
CA VAL A 116 -6.03 3.06 -8.05
C VAL A 116 -5.25 4.38 -8.21
N GLU A 117 -4.47 4.51 -9.28
CA GLU A 117 -3.65 5.70 -9.60
C GLU A 117 -4.42 7.04 -9.57
N PRO A 118 -5.69 7.14 -10.03
CA PRO A 118 -6.41 8.42 -10.01
C PRO A 118 -6.67 8.99 -8.62
N LEU A 119 -6.65 8.16 -7.57
CA LEU A 119 -6.96 8.57 -6.19
C LEU A 119 -5.80 8.36 -5.22
N SER A 120 -4.71 7.73 -5.65
CA SER A 120 -3.59 7.39 -4.77
C SER A 120 -2.27 7.33 -5.53
N LEU A 121 -1.17 7.60 -4.82
CA LEU A 121 0.16 7.34 -5.32
C LEU A 121 0.43 5.84 -5.32
N VAL A 122 0.88 5.30 -6.45
CA VAL A 122 1.23 3.88 -6.57
C VAL A 122 2.69 3.68 -6.15
N SER A 123 2.92 2.77 -5.22
CA SER A 123 4.26 2.35 -4.78
C SER A 123 4.44 0.84 -4.92
N ARG A 124 5.69 0.40 -5.03
CA ARG A 124 6.06 -1.01 -5.26
C ARG A 124 6.97 -1.50 -4.15
N TRP A 125 6.65 -2.65 -3.55
CA TRP A 125 7.44 -3.21 -2.45
C TRP A 125 8.82 -3.69 -2.89
N SER A 126 9.00 -4.02 -4.17
CA SER A 126 10.33 -4.26 -4.76
C SER A 126 11.27 -3.05 -4.69
N ARG A 127 10.74 -1.85 -4.37
CA ARG A 127 11.48 -0.58 -4.30
C ARG A 127 11.16 0.16 -2.99
N PRO A 128 11.55 -0.40 -1.84
CA PRO A 128 11.14 0.14 -0.53
C PRO A 128 11.72 1.54 -0.25
N ASP A 129 12.89 1.89 -0.80
CA ASP A 129 13.43 3.25 -0.71
C ASP A 129 12.58 4.29 -1.44
N GLU A 130 12.02 3.96 -2.62
CA GLU A 130 11.10 4.84 -3.34
C GLU A 130 9.81 5.04 -2.52
N PHE A 131 9.32 3.99 -1.86
CA PHE A 131 8.18 4.09 -0.95
C PHE A 131 8.44 5.06 0.21
N VAL A 132 9.63 5.04 0.84
CA VAL A 132 10.01 6.01 1.89
C VAL A 132 9.93 7.44 1.38
N THR A 133 10.50 7.73 0.21
CA THR A 133 10.43 9.05 -0.44
C THR A 133 8.96 9.48 -0.63
N VAL A 134 8.12 8.55 -1.13
CA VAL A 134 6.69 8.76 -1.35
C VAL A 134 5.89 9.00 -0.07
N VAL A 135 6.28 8.48 1.10
CA VAL A 135 5.52 8.69 2.35
C VAL A 135 6.13 9.77 3.26
N SER A 136 7.40 10.10 3.11
CA SER A 136 8.10 11.14 3.88
C SER A 136 7.97 12.54 3.27
N GLY A 137 7.88 12.63 1.93
CA GLY A 137 7.77 13.92 1.23
C GLY A 137 9.12 14.60 1.05
N SER A 138 10.20 13.87 1.30
CA SER A 138 11.55 14.25 0.92
C SER A 138 11.72 13.98 -0.58
N ALA A 139 11.78 15.03 -1.39
CA ALA A 139 12.31 14.98 -2.74
C ALA A 139 13.81 15.31 -2.71
#